data_AF-A0A354J995-F1
#
_entry.id   AF-A0A354J995-F1
#
_cell.length_a   1.000
_cell.length_b   1.000
_cell.length_c   1.000
_cell.angle_alpha   90.00
_cell.angle_beta   90.00
_cell.angle_gamma   90.00
#
_symmetry.space_group_name_H-M   'P 1'
#
loop_
_entity.id
_entity.type
_entity.pdbx_description
1 polymer ?
#
loop_
_entity_poly.entity_id
_entity_poly.type
_entity_poly.pdbx_seq_one_letter_code
_entity_poly.pdbx_strand_id
1 'polypeptide(L)'
;MTSICNSILNLFIYLLAVMKGEITVGGVVLYVESMQIFTQSIMGLVNSIGEIISYGELLAPYLALLGVPEEKPAETGRTLPVAPYTITFENVSFRYPDSDKWALQEINFTIQHGERTALVGVNGSGKSTAIKLLCRLYEP
;
A
#
# COMPACT_ATOMS: atom_id res chain seq x y z
N MET A 1 9.58 -23.22 -35.39
CA MET A 1 10.29 -23.84 -36.54
C MET A 1 11.78 -24.00 -36.27
N THR A 2 12.46 -22.98 -35.75
CA THR A 2 13.89 -23.02 -35.35
C THR A 2 14.22 -24.04 -34.26
N SER A 3 13.43 -24.14 -33.18
CA SER A 3 13.68 -25.14 -32.12
C SER A 3 13.56 -26.58 -32.60
N ILE A 4 12.62 -26.86 -33.50
CA ILE A 4 12.41 -28.22 -34.06
C ILE A 4 13.62 -28.62 -34.92
N CYS A 5 14.12 -27.69 -35.74
CA CYS A 5 15.30 -27.92 -36.56
C CYS A 5 16.56 -28.17 -35.70
N ASN A 6 16.71 -27.43 -34.59
CA ASN A 6 17.81 -27.59 -33.65
C ASN A 6 17.74 -28.94 -32.89
N SER A 7 16.54 -29.38 -32.50
CA SER A 7 16.35 -30.69 -31.86
C SER A 7 16.67 -31.86 -32.82
N ILE A 8 16.28 -31.76 -34.09
CA ILE A 8 16.57 -32.78 -35.11
C ILE A 8 18.06 -32.85 -35.40
N LEU A 9 18.75 -31.70 -35.50
CA LEU A 9 20.19 -31.64 -35.71
C LEU A 9 20.97 -32.26 -34.55
N ASN A 10 20.58 -31.95 -33.30
CA ASN A 10 21.20 -32.53 -32.12
C ASN A 10 21.02 -34.06 -32.07
N LEU A 11 19.81 -34.54 -32.33
CA LEU A 11 19.53 -35.99 -32.39
C LEU A 11 20.39 -36.69 -33.45
N PHE A 12 20.57 -36.08 -34.62
CA PHE A 12 21.39 -36.62 -35.70
C PHE A 12 22.89 -36.69 -35.34
N ILE A 13 23.43 -35.64 -34.69
CA ILE A 13 24.82 -35.62 -34.22
C ILE A 13 25.05 -36.70 -33.15
N TYR A 14 24.09 -36.89 -32.23
CA TYR A 14 24.20 -37.93 -31.20
C TYR A 14 24.15 -39.34 -31.79
N LEU A 15 23.33 -39.57 -32.81
CA LEU A 15 23.22 -40.87 -33.47
C LEU A 15 24.53 -41.23 -34.19
N LEU A 16 25.20 -40.25 -34.82
CA LEU A 16 26.54 -40.43 -35.41
C LEU A 16 27.63 -40.72 -34.37
N ALA A 17 27.57 -40.08 -33.20
CA ALA A 17 28.53 -40.30 -32.11
C ALA A 17 28.41 -41.70 -31.49
N VAL A 18 27.19 -42.23 -31.38
CA VAL A 18 26.92 -43.60 -30.94
C VAL A 18 27.40 -44.62 -31.99
N MET A 19 27.15 -44.37 -33.28
CA MET A 19 27.59 -45.26 -34.36
C MET A 19 29.12 -45.37 -34.48
N LYS A 20 29.86 -44.33 -34.08
CA LYS A 20 31.33 -44.36 -34.02
C LYS A 20 31.89 -45.07 -32.78
N GLY A 21 31.04 -45.44 -31.82
CA GLY A 21 31.46 -46.13 -30.58
C GLY A 21 32.19 -45.26 -29.57
N GLU A 22 32.24 -43.94 -29.78
CA GLU A 22 32.94 -42.98 -28.91
C GLU A 22 32.16 -42.71 -27.61
N ILE A 23 30.83 -42.89 -27.62
CA ILE A 23 29.93 -42.62 -26.50
C ILE A 23 28.90 -43.74 -26.38
N THR A 24 28.58 -44.17 -25.15
CA THR A 24 27.51 -45.13 -24.88
C THR A 24 26.13 -44.48 -25.01
N VAL A 25 25.11 -45.26 -25.35
CA VAL A 25 23.71 -44.78 -25.45
C VAL A 25 23.28 -44.07 -24.16
N GLY A 26 23.68 -44.57 -22.99
CA GLY A 26 23.40 -43.93 -21.70
C GLY A 26 24.07 -42.57 -21.50
N GLY A 27 25.27 -42.36 -22.04
CA GLY A 27 25.96 -41.06 -22.01
C GLY A 27 25.24 -39.99 -22.82
N VAL A 28 24.63 -40.37 -23.94
CA VAL A 28 23.80 -39.48 -24.76
C VAL A 28 22.54 -39.05 -24.01
N VAL A 29 21.83 -39.99 -23.37
CA VAL A 29 20.63 -39.68 -22.59
C VAL A 29 20.96 -38.72 -21.44
N LEU A 30 22.03 -39.00 -20.69
CA LEU A 30 22.46 -38.15 -19.59
C LEU A 30 22.84 -36.73 -20.04
N TYR A 31 23.48 -36.59 -21.20
CA TYR A 31 23.79 -35.28 -21.77
C TYR A 31 22.52 -34.48 -22.11
N VAL A 32 21.58 -35.12 -22.81
CA VAL A 32 20.32 -34.48 -23.23
C VAL A 32 19.52 -34.01 -22.00
N GLU A 33 19.40 -34.86 -20.99
CA GLU A 33 18.73 -34.51 -19.72
C GLU A 33 19.45 -33.36 -19.00
N SER A 34 20.78 -33.42 -18.92
CA SER A 34 21.58 -32.37 -18.27
C SER A 34 21.41 -31.02 -18.96
N MET A 35 21.38 -31.01 -20.30
CA MET A 35 21.16 -29.80 -21.10
C MET A 35 19.76 -29.23 -20.90
N GLN A 36 18.75 -30.11 -20.78
CA GLN A 36 17.38 -29.72 -20.55
C GLN A 36 17.19 -29.12 -19.15
N ILE A 37 17.73 -29.75 -18.10
CA ILE A 37 17.74 -29.23 -16.73
C ILE A 37 18.49 -27.90 -16.65
N PHE A 38 19.62 -27.78 -17.35
CA PHE A 38 20.38 -26.54 -17.44
C PHE A 38 19.55 -25.40 -18.04
N THR A 39 18.87 -25.66 -19.16
CA THR A 39 17.98 -24.69 -19.81
C THR A 39 16.84 -24.27 -18.88
N GLN A 40 16.23 -25.21 -18.16
CA GLN A 40 15.18 -24.93 -17.18
C GLN A 40 15.69 -24.09 -16.01
N SER A 41 16.90 -24.37 -15.52
CA SER A 41 17.54 -23.61 -14.44
C SER A 41 17.82 -22.17 -14.86
N ILE A 42 18.30 -21.95 -16.09
CA ILE A 42 18.50 -20.61 -16.66
C ILE A 42 17.16 -19.87 -16.76
N MET A 43 16.13 -20.51 -17.32
CA MET A 43 14.81 -19.90 -17.46
C MET A 43 14.19 -19.60 -16.08
N GLY A 44 14.40 -20.46 -15.09
CA GLY A 44 13.99 -20.25 -13.71
C GLY A 44 14.63 -18.99 -13.12
N LEU A 45 15.93 -18.80 -13.30
CA LEU A 45 16.63 -17.59 -12.87
C LEU A 45 16.10 -16.33 -13.55
N VAL A 46 15.86 -16.38 -14.86
CA VAL A 46 15.28 -15.25 -15.62
C VAL A 46 13.91 -14.87 -15.07
N ASN A 47 13.05 -15.85 -14.82
CA ASN A 47 11.72 -15.63 -14.25
C ASN A 47 11.80 -15.07 -12.82
N SER A 48 12.67 -15.61 -11.96
CA SER A 48 12.86 -15.10 -10.60
C SER A 48 13.37 -13.66 -10.57
N ILE A 49 14.27 -13.29 -11.49
CA ILE A 49 14.72 -11.89 -11.63
C ILE A 49 13.53 -11.02 -12.07
N GLY A 50 12.72 -11.49 -13.03
CA GLY A 50 11.52 -10.78 -13.47
C GLY A 50 10.51 -10.55 -12.33
N GLU A 51 10.28 -11.57 -11.50
CA GLU A 51 9.41 -11.48 -10.32
C GLU A 51 9.95 -10.49 -9.29
N ILE A 52 11.25 -10.52 -8.98
CA ILE A 52 11.88 -9.57 -8.03
C ILE A 52 11.71 -8.13 -8.51
N ILE A 53 11.93 -7.87 -9.80
CA ILE A 53 11.73 -6.53 -10.38
C ILE A 53 10.27 -6.11 -10.25
N SER A 54 9.32 -7.00 -10.58
CA SER A 54 7.89 -6.74 -10.47
C SER A 54 7.44 -6.46 -9.02
N TYR A 55 7.95 -7.20 -8.04
CA TYR A 55 7.66 -6.96 -6.62
C TYR A 55 8.31 -5.67 -6.10
N GLY A 56 9.47 -5.30 -6.64
CA GLY A 56 10.15 -4.05 -6.29
C GLY A 56 9.29 -2.81 -6.54
N GLU A 57 8.48 -2.81 -7.61
CA GLU A 57 7.56 -1.71 -7.92
C GLU A 57 6.46 -1.52 -6.86
N LEU A 58 6.04 -2.60 -6.20
CA LEU A 58 5.02 -2.57 -5.13
C LEU A 58 5.56 -2.05 -3.80
N LEU A 59 6.88 -2.11 -3.59
CA LEU A 59 7.49 -1.64 -2.34
C LEU A 59 7.45 -0.12 -2.20
N ALA A 60 7.58 0.63 -3.30
CA ALA A 60 7.56 2.09 -3.27
C ALA A 60 6.27 2.68 -2.66
N PRO A 61 5.04 2.32 -3.11
CA PRO A 61 3.81 2.82 -2.49
C PRO A 61 3.62 2.31 -1.06
N TYR A 62 4.09 1.10 -0.74
CA TYR A 62 4.02 0.56 0.62
C TYR A 62 4.91 1.36 1.59
N LEU A 63 6.14 1.66 1.20
CA LEU A 63 7.06 2.50 1.98
C LEU A 63 6.53 3.93 2.10
N ALA A 64 5.91 4.47 1.05
CA ALA A 64 5.27 5.78 1.10
C ALA A 64 4.13 5.81 2.14
N LEU A 65 3.32 4.75 2.21
CA LEU A 65 2.27 4.62 3.22
C LEU A 65 2.84 4.56 4.65
N LEU A 66 3.92 3.80 4.86
CA LEU A 66 4.60 3.73 6.15
C LEU A 66 5.28 5.06 6.54
N GLY A 67 5.60 5.91 5.56
CA GLY A 67 6.16 7.24 5.78
C GLY A 67 5.13 8.33 6.07
N VAL A 68 3.83 8.03 6.00
CA VAL A 68 2.79 8.99 6.37
C VAL A 68 2.97 9.30 7.86
N PRO A 69 3.15 10.58 8.23
CA PRO A 69 3.29 10.94 9.64
C PRO A 69 2.05 10.47 10.39
N GLU A 70 2.25 9.67 11.44
CA GLU A 70 1.16 9.32 12.34
C GLU A 70 0.56 10.61 12.90
N GLU A 71 -0.79 10.70 12.92
CA GLU A 71 -1.48 11.71 13.71
C GLU A 71 -1.07 11.50 15.17
N LYS A 72 -0.09 12.29 15.63
CA LYS A 72 0.42 12.18 16.99
C LYS A 72 -0.76 12.35 17.94
N PRO A 73 -1.13 11.35 18.75
CA PRO A 73 -2.03 11.59 19.86
C PRO A 73 -1.39 12.69 20.72
N ALA A 74 -2.21 13.63 21.20
CA ALA A 74 -1.72 14.75 22.00
C ALA A 74 -0.71 14.26 23.06
N GLU A 75 0.50 14.84 23.09
CA GLU A 75 1.66 14.37 23.87
C GLU A 75 1.39 14.19 25.37
N THR A 76 0.27 14.76 25.85
CA THR A 76 -0.25 14.55 27.20
C THR A 76 -1.72 14.19 27.12
N GLY A 77 -2.04 12.92 27.40
CA GLY A 77 -3.39 12.52 27.76
C GLY A 77 -3.81 13.28 29.02
N ARG A 78 -4.61 14.34 28.87
CA ARG A 78 -5.15 15.06 30.02
C ARG A 78 -6.35 14.30 30.55
N THR A 79 -6.35 13.98 31.84
CA THR A 79 -7.57 13.55 32.53
C THR A 79 -8.55 14.72 32.52
N LEU A 80 -9.72 14.53 31.90
CA LEU A 80 -10.78 15.52 31.95
C LEU A 80 -11.21 15.74 33.41
N PRO A 81 -11.55 16.98 33.79
CA PRO A 81 -12.07 17.26 35.13
C PRO A 81 -13.34 16.44 35.37
N VAL A 82 -13.42 15.80 36.54
CA VAL A 82 -14.68 15.26 37.04
C VAL A 82 -15.59 16.46 37.31
N ALA A 83 -16.86 16.34 36.93
CA ALA A 83 -17.86 17.41 37.00
C ALA A 83 -17.78 18.28 38.27
N PRO A 84 -18.04 19.61 38.17
CA PRO A 84 -18.61 20.29 37.01
C PRO A 84 -17.58 20.67 35.91
N TYR A 85 -18.05 20.75 34.67
CA TYR A 85 -17.24 21.16 33.51
C TYR A 85 -18.04 22.13 32.62
N THR A 86 -17.33 23.00 31.93
CA THR A 86 -17.89 23.96 30.97
C THR A 86 -17.17 23.82 29.64
N ILE A 87 -17.91 23.86 28.54
CA ILE A 87 -17.37 23.80 27.18
C ILE A 87 -17.55 25.19 26.56
N THR A 88 -16.46 25.78 26.07
CA THR A 88 -16.49 27.10 25.45
C THR A 88 -15.90 27.06 24.05
N PHE A 89 -16.64 27.60 23.08
CA PHE A 89 -16.14 28.02 21.78
C PHE A 89 -15.83 29.51 21.88
N GLU A 90 -14.57 29.90 21.68
CA GLU A 90 -14.11 31.28 21.71
C GLU A 90 -13.52 31.64 20.34
N ASN A 91 -14.19 32.52 19.61
CA ASN A 91 -13.80 33.01 18.28
C ASN A 91 -13.43 31.88 17.29
N VAL A 92 -14.16 30.77 17.35
CA VAL A 92 -13.85 29.59 16.54
C VAL A 92 -14.27 29.82 15.10
N SER A 93 -13.30 29.78 14.19
CA SER A 93 -13.51 29.81 12.75
C SER A 93 -12.87 28.56 12.15
N PHE A 94 -13.54 27.90 11.22
CA PHE A 94 -13.00 26.68 10.61
C PHE A 94 -13.41 26.56 9.15
N ARG A 95 -12.47 26.05 8.36
CA ARG A 95 -12.61 25.79 6.93
C ARG A 95 -12.01 24.43 6.62
N TYR A 96 -12.74 23.60 5.87
CA TYR A 96 -12.20 22.32 5.44
C TYR A 96 -11.03 22.53 4.47
N PRO A 97 -10.05 21.59 4.43
CA PRO A 97 -9.05 21.55 3.38
C PRO A 97 -9.73 21.61 2.01
N ASP A 98 -9.15 22.37 1.08
CA ASP A 98 -9.63 22.55 -0.29
C ASP A 98 -10.99 23.26 -0.45
N SER A 99 -11.52 23.88 0.61
CA SER A 99 -12.71 24.73 0.52
C SER A 99 -12.36 26.20 0.68
N ASP A 100 -12.94 27.07 -0.15
CA ASP A 100 -12.86 28.53 0.04
C ASP A 100 -13.93 29.06 0.99
N LYS A 101 -14.96 28.25 1.29
CA LYS A 101 -16.11 28.67 2.09
C LYS A 101 -15.91 28.34 3.57
N TRP A 102 -16.07 29.34 4.42
CA TRP A 102 -16.11 29.14 5.88
C TRP A 102 -17.24 28.19 6.27
N ALA A 103 -16.90 27.13 6.99
CA ALA A 103 -17.88 26.24 7.58
C ALA A 103 -18.39 26.79 8.93
N LEU A 104 -17.50 27.45 9.68
CA LEU A 104 -17.79 28.23 10.87
C LEU A 104 -16.96 29.53 10.81
N GLN A 105 -17.51 30.64 11.26
CA GLN A 105 -16.83 31.93 11.27
C GLN A 105 -17.14 32.66 12.57
N GLU A 106 -16.09 32.92 13.36
CA GLU A 106 -16.11 33.68 14.62
C GLU A 106 -17.22 33.24 15.60
N ILE A 107 -17.42 31.93 15.72
CA ILE A 107 -18.48 31.38 16.55
C ILE A 107 -18.06 31.41 18.03
N ASN A 108 -18.94 31.97 18.85
CA ASN A 108 -18.79 32.11 20.29
C ASN A 108 -20.00 31.52 21.01
N PHE A 109 -19.82 30.47 21.81
CA PHE A 109 -20.87 29.95 22.69
C PHE A 109 -20.28 29.16 23.86
N THR A 110 -21.08 29.00 24.92
CA THR A 110 -20.71 28.27 26.13
C THR A 110 -21.81 27.29 26.50
N ILE A 111 -21.44 26.05 26.83
CA ILE A 111 -22.33 25.00 27.33
C ILE A 111 -21.95 24.69 28.76
N GLN A 112 -22.89 24.90 29.70
CA GLN A 112 -22.68 24.67 31.12
C GLN A 112 -22.87 23.20 31.50
N HIS A 113 -22.31 22.81 32.66
CA HIS A 113 -22.49 21.46 33.19
C HIS A 113 -23.98 21.13 33.39
N GLY A 114 -24.45 20.03 32.79
CA GLY A 114 -25.84 19.58 32.89
C GLY A 114 -26.82 20.34 31.97
N GLU A 115 -26.35 21.31 31.18
CA GLU A 115 -27.17 22.04 30.22
C GLU A 115 -27.55 21.15 29.03
N ARG A 116 -28.77 21.35 28.51
CA ARG A 116 -29.23 20.73 27.25
C ARG A 116 -29.34 21.82 26.18
N THR A 117 -28.34 21.92 25.33
CA THR A 117 -28.30 22.89 24.23
C THR A 117 -28.67 22.23 22.90
N ALA A 118 -29.49 22.89 22.09
CA ALA A 118 -29.85 22.43 20.75
C ALA A 118 -29.21 23.35 19.68
N LEU A 119 -28.54 22.75 18.69
CA LEU A 119 -27.97 23.48 17.57
C LEU A 119 -28.89 23.39 16.35
N VAL A 120 -29.53 24.50 16.00
CA VAL A 120 -30.54 24.59 14.92
C VAL A 120 -30.07 25.52 13.80
N GLY A 121 -30.52 25.25 12.56
CA GLY A 121 -30.17 26.06 11.39
C GLY A 121 -30.35 25.30 10.08
N VAL A 122 -30.25 25.99 8.96
CA VAL A 122 -30.41 25.42 7.61
C VAL A 122 -29.32 24.38 7.27
N ASN A 123 -29.59 23.50 6.30
CA ASN A 123 -28.58 22.56 5.82
C ASN A 123 -27.34 23.31 5.30
N GLY A 124 -26.15 22.82 5.66
CA GLY A 124 -24.88 23.47 5.30
C GLY A 124 -24.46 24.65 6.19
N SER A 125 -25.18 24.97 7.27
CA SER A 125 -24.83 26.07 8.18
C SER A 125 -23.67 25.78 9.17
N GLY A 126 -22.92 24.68 8.98
CA GLY A 126 -21.79 24.33 9.85
C GLY A 126 -22.10 23.50 11.11
N LYS A 127 -23.35 23.10 11.36
CA LYS A 127 -23.74 22.35 12.59
C LYS A 127 -22.92 21.09 12.83
N SER A 128 -22.83 20.21 11.83
CA SER A 128 -22.04 18.99 11.94
C SER A 128 -20.55 19.28 12.09
N THR A 129 -20.08 20.41 11.54
CA THR A 129 -18.69 20.86 11.69
C THR A 129 -18.41 21.29 13.13
N ALA A 130 -19.32 22.03 13.78
CA ALA A 130 -19.17 22.41 15.19
C ALA A 130 -19.11 21.17 16.10
N ILE A 131 -19.94 20.15 15.83
CA ILE A 131 -19.91 18.87 16.55
C ILE A 131 -18.59 18.14 16.32
N LYS A 132 -18.08 18.13 15.07
CA LYS A 132 -16.78 17.49 14.75
C LYS A 132 -15.61 18.16 15.48
N LEU A 133 -15.59 19.49 15.58
CA LEU A 133 -14.59 20.23 16.36
C LEU A 133 -14.72 19.95 17.86
N LEU A 134 -15.95 19.88 18.38
CA LEU A 134 -16.19 19.52 19.79
C LEU A 134 -15.62 18.15 20.15
N CYS A 135 -15.75 17.18 19.23
CA CYS A 135 -15.19 15.84 19.39
C CYS A 135 -13.70 15.75 19.03
N ARG A 136 -13.05 16.88 18.70
CA ARG A 136 -11.66 16.95 18.23
C ARG A 136 -11.36 16.02 17.04
N LEU A 137 -12.34 15.83 16.16
CA LEU A 137 -12.15 15.13 14.87
C LEU A 137 -11.47 16.03 13.82
N TYR A 138 -11.47 17.34 14.07
CA TYR A 138 -10.70 18.35 13.35
C TYR A 138 -10.14 19.32 14.38
N GLU A 139 -9.04 19.98 14.03
CA GLU A 139 -8.53 21.12 14.78
C GLU A 139 -9.07 22.42 14.14
N PRO A 140 -9.52 23.39 14.96
CA PRO A 140 -10.11 24.65 14.49
C PRO A 140 -9.10 25.53 13.73
#